data_AF-A0AAD6NRG5-F1
#
_entry.id   AF-A0AAD6NRG5-F1
#
_cell.length_a   1.000
_cell.length_b   1.000
_cell.length_c   1.000
_cell.angle_alpha   90.00
_cell.angle_beta   90.00
_cell.angle_gamma   90.00
#
_symmetry.space_group_name_H-M   'P 1'
#
loop_
_entity.id
_entity.type
_entity.pdbx_description
1 polymer ?
#
loop_
_entity_poly.entity_id
_entity_poly.type
_entity_poly.pdbx_seq_one_letter_code
_entity_poly.pdbx_strand_id
1 'polypeptide(L)'
;MKQYSQSEAPRRLEGKHLGMACCWALGLATLITTINCSRITIPARLLTLIYMPFAVVSMAILTYYESKIDTRKRNLSGLILFFLSSLLLLLLDLASSGKGGIGNFIGICAIACSFGVADALLQGGMVGDLFFMCPEFLQSYLAGIAASGFLISALRLLTKAAFEKSPDGLRKGVILFLVISTFLRVSMHSADLAAGGIHINHGGDENEAKLHERLSNKELFFQNIDYAVDLILIFVLSLSIVPGFIYEDTGSHQLHSWYALVLITMYNACDLISRYIPLVEFLKLKSRKGLMIAVLSRFLLIPAFYFTAKYSDQGWMILLISFLGLTTGYLTVCVVTEAPIGYKGPEQNALGNLLVLCVLCGVFAGVALDWLWLIASPYTSIHYLAVIKAQA
;
A
#
# COMPACT_ATOMS: atom_id res chain seq x y z
N MET A 1 -23.89 -49.83 -4.57
CA MET A 1 -22.75 -49.13 -5.22
C MET A 1 -22.94 -47.64 -5.01
N LYS A 2 -21.94 -46.98 -4.41
CA LYS A 2 -21.89 -45.53 -4.22
C LYS A 2 -21.61 -44.87 -5.57
N GLN A 3 -22.43 -43.90 -5.97
CA GLN A 3 -22.06 -42.86 -6.93
C GLN A 3 -22.31 -41.52 -6.24
N TYR A 4 -21.26 -41.01 -5.61
CA TYR A 4 -21.21 -39.64 -5.11
C TYR A 4 -19.84 -39.07 -5.49
N SER A 5 -19.83 -37.81 -5.92
CA SER A 5 -18.64 -36.98 -6.17
C SER A 5 -17.80 -37.31 -7.41
N GLN A 6 -17.99 -36.54 -8.49
CA GLN A 6 -16.90 -36.22 -9.42
C GLN A 6 -17.13 -34.96 -10.28
N SER A 7 -18.35 -34.41 -10.36
CA SER A 7 -18.65 -33.25 -11.23
C SER A 7 -18.66 -31.87 -10.55
N GLU A 8 -18.82 -31.78 -9.22
CA GLU A 8 -18.96 -30.50 -8.49
C GLU A 8 -17.62 -29.89 -8.02
N ALA A 9 -16.60 -30.71 -7.81
CA ALA A 9 -15.27 -30.27 -7.41
C ALA A 9 -14.58 -29.32 -8.43
N PRO A 10 -14.54 -29.60 -9.74
CA PRO A 10 -13.79 -28.77 -10.69
C PRO A 10 -14.35 -27.35 -10.84
N ARG A 11 -15.68 -27.16 -10.86
CA ARG A 11 -16.30 -25.82 -10.96
C ARG A 11 -16.05 -24.95 -9.72
N ARG A 12 -15.99 -25.55 -8.53
CA ARG A 12 -15.73 -24.84 -7.27
C ARG A 12 -14.26 -24.40 -7.16
N LEU A 13 -13.34 -25.19 -7.71
CA LEU A 13 -11.92 -24.86 -7.84
C LEU A 13 -11.68 -23.74 -8.87
N GLU A 14 -12.32 -23.80 -10.04
CA GLU A 14 -12.24 -22.73 -11.05
C GLU A 14 -12.74 -21.38 -10.51
N GLY A 15 -13.87 -21.38 -9.78
CA GLY A 15 -14.39 -20.18 -9.11
C GLY A 15 -13.43 -19.61 -8.07
N LYS A 16 -12.71 -20.46 -7.32
CA LYS A 16 -11.69 -20.03 -6.34
C LYS A 16 -10.49 -19.36 -7.03
N HIS A 17 -9.96 -19.96 -8.10
CA HIS A 17 -8.83 -19.38 -8.84
C HIS A 17 -9.20 -18.06 -9.51
N LEU A 18 -10.41 -17.97 -10.07
CA LEU A 18 -10.93 -16.72 -10.62
C LEU A 18 -11.07 -15.64 -9.54
N GLY A 19 -11.63 -15.97 -8.37
CA GLY A 19 -11.74 -15.05 -7.24
C GLY A 19 -10.38 -14.55 -6.74
N MET A 20 -9.38 -15.42 -6.66
CA MET A 20 -8.01 -15.03 -6.30
C MET A 20 -7.40 -14.09 -7.34
N ALA A 21 -7.60 -14.35 -8.64
CA ALA A 21 -7.13 -13.49 -9.71
C ALA A 21 -7.80 -12.11 -9.67
N CYS A 22 -9.11 -12.05 -9.40
CA CYS A 22 -9.84 -10.80 -9.18
C CYS A 22 -9.27 -10.02 -7.99
N CYS A 23 -9.04 -10.67 -6.84
CA CYS A 23 -8.44 -10.05 -5.66
C CYS A 23 -7.03 -9.51 -5.94
N TRP A 24 -6.23 -10.27 -6.69
CA TRP A 24 -4.88 -9.83 -7.07
C TRP A 24 -4.92 -8.59 -7.98
N ALA A 25 -5.79 -8.58 -8.98
CA ALA A 25 -5.98 -7.42 -9.86
C ALA A 25 -6.50 -6.19 -9.08
N LEU A 26 -7.38 -6.42 -8.10
CA LEU A 26 -7.91 -5.41 -7.17
C LEU A 26 -6.78 -4.77 -6.36
N GLY A 27 -5.91 -5.60 -5.78
CA GLY A 27 -4.71 -5.11 -5.10
C GLY A 27 -3.81 -4.29 -6.02
N LEU A 28 -3.58 -4.80 -7.24
CA LEU A 28 -2.72 -4.15 -8.24
C LEU A 28 -3.21 -2.73 -8.61
N ALA A 29 -4.54 -2.53 -8.69
CA ALA A 29 -5.13 -1.26 -9.07
C ALA A 29 -5.04 -0.17 -7.99
N THR A 30 -4.90 -0.56 -6.71
CA THR A 30 -5.03 0.33 -5.53
C THR A 30 -3.87 1.33 -5.42
N LEU A 31 -2.63 0.95 -5.77
CA LEU A 31 -1.45 1.81 -5.53
C LEU A 31 -0.97 2.64 -6.73
N ILE A 32 -1.60 2.52 -7.90
CA ILE A 32 -1.06 3.09 -9.14
C ILE A 32 -1.03 4.65 -9.16
N THR A 33 -1.61 5.32 -8.18
CA THR A 33 -1.76 6.79 -8.20
C THR A 33 -0.72 7.59 -7.42
N THR A 34 0.12 6.99 -6.59
CA THR A 34 0.79 7.78 -5.54
C THR A 34 2.15 8.38 -5.91
N ILE A 35 2.79 8.01 -7.02
CA ILE A 35 4.16 8.49 -7.22
C ILE A 35 4.50 8.66 -8.69
N ASN A 36 4.15 9.77 -9.32
CA ASN A 36 4.86 10.24 -10.52
C ASN A 36 4.61 11.74 -10.80
N CYS A 37 4.54 12.55 -9.74
CA CYS A 37 4.58 14.02 -9.85
C CYS A 37 6.04 14.55 -9.93
N SER A 38 6.98 13.77 -10.46
CA SER A 38 8.42 14.08 -10.48
C SER A 38 8.84 15.06 -11.59
N ARG A 39 7.90 15.84 -12.14
CA ARG A 39 8.21 16.97 -13.04
C ARG A 39 7.74 18.32 -12.53
N ILE A 40 6.95 18.33 -11.47
CA ILE A 40 6.54 19.56 -10.83
C ILE A 40 7.44 19.63 -9.61
N THR A 41 8.07 20.78 -9.41
CA THR A 41 9.18 21.16 -8.51
C THR A 41 8.94 20.88 -7.00
N ILE A 42 8.18 19.84 -6.68
CA ILE A 42 7.68 19.46 -5.37
C ILE A 42 8.37 18.14 -5.01
N PRO A 43 9.06 18.07 -3.86
CA PRO A 43 9.60 16.81 -3.37
C PRO A 43 8.45 15.80 -3.24
N ALA A 44 8.56 14.61 -3.83
CA ALA A 44 7.55 13.55 -3.71
C ALA A 44 7.16 13.27 -2.25
N ARG A 45 8.09 13.49 -1.31
CA ARG A 45 7.90 13.39 0.14
C ARG A 45 6.85 14.37 0.69
N LEU A 46 6.75 15.59 0.14
CA LEU A 46 5.76 16.58 0.57
C LEU A 46 4.34 16.16 0.19
N LEU A 47 4.17 15.58 -1.01
CA LEU A 47 2.86 15.13 -1.45
C LEU A 47 2.32 13.98 -0.58
N THR A 48 3.20 13.07 -0.16
CA THR A 48 2.85 12.00 0.77
C THR A 48 2.44 12.55 2.14
N LEU A 49 3.11 13.59 2.65
CA LEU A 49 2.73 14.25 3.89
C LEU A 49 1.37 14.95 3.82
N ILE A 50 0.94 15.40 2.63
CA ILE A 50 -0.39 15.98 2.43
C ILE A 50 -1.45 14.88 2.31
N TYR A 51 -1.16 13.83 1.55
CA TYR A 51 -2.06 12.69 1.32
C TYR A 51 -2.40 11.92 2.61
N MET A 52 -1.38 11.59 3.42
CA MET A 52 -1.52 10.63 4.53
C MET A 52 -2.47 11.08 5.65
N PRO A 53 -2.45 12.35 6.12
CA PRO A 53 -3.41 12.82 7.11
C PRO A 53 -4.86 12.63 6.67
N PHE A 54 -5.18 12.90 5.40
CA PHE A 54 -6.53 12.70 4.88
C PHE A 54 -6.89 11.22 4.84
N ALA A 55 -5.97 10.35 4.42
CA ALA A 55 -6.19 8.91 4.46
C ALA A 55 -6.45 8.40 5.88
N VAL A 56 -5.62 8.78 6.86
CA VAL A 56 -5.77 8.38 8.27
C VAL A 56 -7.08 8.90 8.87
N VAL A 57 -7.39 10.19 8.70
CA VAL A 57 -8.60 10.81 9.26
C VAL A 57 -9.86 10.20 8.63
N SER A 58 -9.91 10.07 7.31
CA SER A 58 -11.04 9.42 6.63
C SER A 58 -11.18 7.97 7.07
N MET A 59 -10.10 7.22 7.18
CA MET A 59 -10.14 5.83 7.64
C MET A 59 -10.62 5.71 9.09
N ALA A 60 -10.21 6.63 9.97
CA ALA A 60 -10.65 6.65 11.36
C ALA A 60 -12.17 6.88 11.48
N ILE A 61 -12.70 7.84 10.71
CA ILE A 61 -14.14 8.11 10.62
C ILE A 61 -14.89 6.88 10.10
N LEU A 62 -14.40 6.27 9.02
CA LEU A 62 -15.03 5.10 8.41
C LEU A 62 -14.99 3.88 9.33
N THR A 63 -13.92 3.69 10.10
CA THR A 63 -13.79 2.61 11.09
C THR A 63 -14.75 2.82 12.26
N TYR A 64 -14.97 4.07 12.68
CA TYR A 64 -15.92 4.40 13.75
C TYR A 64 -17.38 4.17 13.33
N TYR A 65 -17.72 4.49 12.08
CA TYR A 65 -19.06 4.33 11.52
C TYR A 65 -19.25 3.05 10.69
N GLU A 66 -18.33 2.09 10.76
CA GLU A 66 -18.31 0.89 9.92
C GLU A 66 -19.65 0.15 9.91
N SER A 67 -20.27 -0.03 11.08
CA SER A 67 -21.54 -0.76 11.21
C SER A 67 -22.75 -0.03 10.61
N LYS A 68 -22.62 1.25 10.25
CA LYS A 68 -23.70 2.07 9.69
C LYS A 68 -23.54 2.31 8.19
N ILE A 69 -22.37 2.04 7.63
CA ILE A 69 -22.03 2.35 6.24
C ILE A 69 -21.98 1.05 5.44
N ASP A 70 -22.70 1.03 4.34
CA ASP A 70 -22.64 -0.07 3.37
C ASP A 70 -21.27 -0.11 2.69
N THR A 71 -20.54 -1.23 2.84
CA THR A 71 -19.18 -1.39 2.29
C THR A 71 -19.14 -1.30 0.78
N ARG A 72 -20.17 -1.77 0.07
CA ARG A 72 -20.24 -1.70 -1.40
C ARG A 72 -20.37 -0.26 -1.86
N LYS A 73 -21.26 0.52 -1.24
CA LYS A 73 -21.37 1.96 -1.55
C LYS A 73 -20.07 2.70 -1.24
N ARG A 74 -19.39 2.34 -0.16
CA ARG A 74 -18.09 2.90 0.22
C ARG A 74 -17.02 2.60 -0.83
N ASN A 75 -16.86 1.34 -1.24
CA ASN A 75 -15.89 0.90 -2.25
C ASN A 75 -16.15 1.57 -3.61
N LEU A 76 -17.42 1.61 -4.03
CA LEU A 76 -17.85 2.26 -5.27
C LEU A 76 -17.52 3.76 -5.26
N SER A 77 -17.81 4.43 -4.15
CA SER A 77 -17.52 5.86 -3.98
C SER A 77 -16.02 6.13 -4.03
N GLY A 78 -15.20 5.28 -3.38
CA GLY A 78 -13.75 5.36 -3.43
C GLY A 78 -13.22 5.19 -4.87
N LEU A 79 -13.74 4.22 -5.62
CA LEU A 79 -13.34 3.97 -6.99
C LEU A 79 -13.68 5.13 -7.94
N ILE A 80 -14.89 5.69 -7.82
CA ILE A 80 -15.32 6.87 -8.59
C ILE A 80 -14.41 8.08 -8.25
N LEU A 81 -14.14 8.31 -6.97
CA LEU A 81 -13.28 9.42 -6.53
C LEU A 81 -11.84 9.27 -7.04
N PHE A 82 -11.29 8.05 -7.02
CA PHE A 82 -9.99 7.75 -7.63
C PHE A 82 -9.97 8.05 -9.12
N PHE A 83 -11.01 7.64 -9.86
CA PHE A 83 -11.12 7.88 -11.30
C PHE A 83 -11.18 9.39 -11.61
N LEU A 84 -12.08 10.12 -10.94
CA LEU A 84 -12.23 11.57 -11.13
C LEU A 84 -10.96 12.33 -10.77
N SER A 85 -10.30 11.96 -9.68
CA SER A 85 -9.03 12.56 -9.24
C SER A 85 -7.91 12.31 -10.26
N SER A 86 -7.86 11.10 -10.84
CA SER A 86 -6.87 10.74 -11.88
C SER A 86 -7.12 11.53 -13.18
N LEU A 87 -8.37 11.67 -13.59
CA LEU A 87 -8.76 12.47 -14.74
C LEU A 87 -8.40 13.95 -14.54
N LEU A 88 -8.71 14.50 -13.35
CA LEU A 88 -8.39 15.89 -13.02
C LEU A 88 -6.89 16.14 -13.03
N LEU A 89 -6.08 15.19 -12.54
CA LEU A 89 -4.61 15.29 -12.61
C LEU A 89 -4.10 15.33 -14.04
N LEU A 90 -4.64 14.49 -14.93
CA LEU A 90 -4.28 14.48 -16.35
C LEU A 90 -4.66 15.80 -17.03
N LEU A 91 -5.86 16.32 -16.76
CA LEU A 91 -6.31 17.60 -17.27
C LEU A 91 -5.43 18.75 -16.77
N LEU A 92 -5.02 18.72 -15.50
CA LEU A 92 -4.13 19.71 -14.91
C LEU A 92 -2.72 19.68 -15.53
N ASP A 93 -2.16 18.49 -15.76
CA ASP A 93 -0.87 18.34 -16.45
C ASP A 93 -0.93 18.85 -17.90
N LEU A 94 -2.02 18.55 -18.61
CA LEU A 94 -2.23 19.01 -19.98
C LEU A 94 -2.43 20.54 -20.04
N ALA A 95 -3.29 21.10 -19.19
CA ALA A 95 -3.59 22.53 -19.15
C ALA A 95 -2.38 23.37 -18.71
N SER A 96 -1.58 22.87 -17.77
CA SER A 96 -0.34 23.54 -17.35
C SER A 96 0.78 23.38 -18.38
N SER A 97 0.62 22.51 -19.39
CA SER A 97 1.71 22.09 -20.29
C SER A 97 2.96 21.58 -19.54
N GLY A 98 2.81 21.18 -18.28
CA GLY A 98 3.92 20.84 -17.39
C GLY A 98 4.69 22.06 -16.84
N LYS A 99 4.21 23.29 -17.06
CA LYS A 99 4.77 24.50 -16.45
C LYS A 99 4.39 24.54 -14.97
N GLY A 100 5.38 24.80 -14.12
CA GLY A 100 5.17 24.98 -12.69
C GLY A 100 4.41 26.28 -12.36
N GLY A 101 4.04 26.45 -11.10
CA GLY A 101 3.38 27.66 -10.59
C GLY A 101 2.59 27.35 -9.33
N ILE A 102 2.30 28.38 -8.53
CA ILE A 102 1.62 28.20 -7.23
C ILE A 102 0.19 27.66 -7.39
N GLY A 103 -0.53 28.07 -8.45
CA GLY A 103 -1.86 27.53 -8.76
C GLY A 103 -1.83 26.04 -9.12
N ASN A 104 -0.82 25.62 -9.90
CA ASN A 104 -0.62 24.20 -10.24
C ASN A 104 -0.26 23.38 -8.99
N PHE A 105 0.61 23.92 -8.13
CA PHE A 105 0.94 23.33 -6.83
C PHE A 105 -0.29 23.10 -5.96
N ILE A 106 -1.14 24.13 -5.79
CA ILE A 106 -2.38 24.05 -5.00
C ILE A 106 -3.32 22.99 -5.61
N GLY A 107 -3.46 22.97 -6.94
CA GLY A 107 -4.28 21.97 -7.63
C GLY A 107 -3.81 20.53 -7.37
N ILE A 108 -2.51 20.27 -7.45
CA ILE A 108 -1.94 18.95 -7.16
C ILE A 108 -2.15 18.56 -5.70
N CYS A 109 -1.98 19.49 -4.77
CA CYS A 109 -2.22 19.23 -3.35
C CYS A 109 -3.68 18.86 -3.09
N ALA A 110 -4.64 19.59 -3.68
CA ALA A 110 -6.06 19.29 -3.55
C ALA A 110 -6.41 17.89 -4.10
N ILE A 111 -5.83 17.53 -5.26
CA ILE A 111 -5.99 16.19 -5.86
C ILE A 111 -5.35 15.10 -4.99
N ALA A 112 -4.21 15.39 -4.35
CA ALA A 112 -3.60 14.43 -3.42
C ALA A 112 -4.45 14.21 -2.17
N CYS A 113 -5.09 15.25 -1.64
CA CYS A 113 -6.06 15.08 -0.55
C CYS A 113 -7.22 14.18 -0.98
N SER A 114 -7.77 14.36 -2.19
CA SER A 114 -8.87 13.52 -2.68
C SER A 114 -8.45 12.07 -2.90
N PHE A 115 -7.20 11.82 -3.33
CA PHE A 115 -6.65 10.48 -3.36
C PHE A 115 -6.55 9.85 -1.96
N GLY A 116 -6.17 10.60 -0.93
CA GLY A 116 -6.12 10.08 0.45
C GLY A 116 -7.49 9.62 0.94
N VAL A 117 -8.54 10.41 0.67
CA VAL A 117 -9.92 10.04 0.99
C VAL A 117 -10.36 8.81 0.17
N ALA A 118 -10.05 8.77 -1.12
CA ALA A 118 -10.40 7.66 -2.00
C ALA A 118 -9.75 6.34 -1.56
N ASP A 119 -8.49 6.40 -1.13
CA ASP A 119 -7.74 5.25 -0.61
C ASP A 119 -8.37 4.71 0.67
N ALA A 120 -8.70 5.59 1.63
CA ALA A 120 -9.37 5.19 2.86
C ALA A 120 -10.75 4.53 2.60
N LEU A 121 -11.51 5.05 1.63
CA LEU A 121 -12.78 4.46 1.21
C LEU A 121 -12.58 3.06 0.65
N LEU A 122 -11.66 2.90 -0.30
CA LEU A 122 -11.44 1.66 -1.03
C LEU A 122 -10.71 0.61 -0.18
N GLN A 123 -9.52 0.93 0.33
CA GLN A 123 -8.66 -0.02 1.04
C GLN A 123 -9.33 -0.57 2.29
N GLY A 124 -9.95 0.29 3.11
CA GLY A 124 -10.59 -0.16 4.34
C GLY A 124 -11.85 -1.00 4.10
N GLY A 125 -12.65 -0.67 3.09
CA GLY A 125 -13.83 -1.45 2.75
C GLY A 125 -13.47 -2.81 2.15
N MET A 126 -12.52 -2.84 1.21
CA MET A 126 -12.07 -4.07 0.57
C MET A 126 -11.38 -5.02 1.54
N VAL A 127 -10.47 -4.52 2.37
CA VAL A 127 -9.78 -5.36 3.37
C VAL A 127 -10.79 -5.89 4.40
N GLY A 128 -11.75 -5.06 4.83
CA GLY A 128 -12.82 -5.49 5.71
C GLY A 128 -13.64 -6.65 5.12
N ASP A 129 -14.10 -6.53 3.87
CA ASP A 129 -14.83 -7.59 3.18
C ASP A 129 -13.96 -8.84 2.98
N LEU A 130 -12.67 -8.69 2.69
CA LEU A 130 -11.74 -9.81 2.50
C LEU A 130 -11.40 -10.54 3.81
N PHE A 131 -11.45 -9.86 4.96
CA PHE A 131 -11.30 -10.47 6.28
C PHE A 131 -12.48 -11.40 6.62
N PHE A 132 -13.65 -11.12 6.06
CA PHE A 132 -14.82 -12.01 6.14
C PHE A 132 -14.70 -13.23 5.21
N MET A 133 -13.86 -13.15 4.17
CA MET A 133 -13.66 -14.21 3.20
C MET A 133 -12.46 -15.11 3.56
N CYS A 134 -12.12 -16.05 2.67
CA CYS A 134 -10.98 -16.94 2.86
C CYS A 134 -9.65 -16.17 2.91
N PRO A 135 -8.69 -16.58 3.77
CA PRO A 135 -7.40 -15.89 3.93
C PRO A 135 -6.58 -15.84 2.64
N GLU A 136 -6.79 -16.77 1.70
CA GLU A 136 -6.11 -16.77 0.41
C GLU A 136 -6.54 -15.59 -0.48
N PHE A 137 -7.78 -15.11 -0.37
CA PHE A 137 -8.23 -13.94 -1.11
C PHE A 137 -7.61 -12.66 -0.57
N LEU A 138 -7.58 -12.51 0.76
CA LEU A 138 -6.88 -11.41 1.43
C LEU A 138 -5.40 -11.40 1.06
N GLN A 139 -4.74 -12.55 1.10
CA GLN A 139 -3.34 -12.66 0.74
C GLN A 139 -3.09 -12.34 -0.74
N SER A 140 -3.97 -12.80 -1.64
CA SER A 140 -3.90 -12.47 -3.07
C SER A 140 -4.03 -10.96 -3.31
N TYR A 141 -4.96 -10.30 -2.62
CA TYR A 141 -5.12 -8.84 -2.65
C TYR A 141 -3.86 -8.12 -2.15
N LEU A 142 -3.30 -8.54 -1.02
CA LEU A 142 -2.07 -7.95 -0.47
C LEU A 142 -0.86 -8.17 -1.39
N ALA A 143 -0.78 -9.30 -2.09
CA ALA A 143 0.24 -9.55 -3.08
C ALA A 143 0.05 -8.66 -4.33
N GLY A 144 -1.18 -8.41 -4.74
CA GLY A 144 -1.52 -7.43 -5.78
C GLY A 144 -1.04 -6.02 -5.41
N ILE A 145 -1.25 -5.59 -4.16
CA ILE A 145 -0.73 -4.30 -3.67
C ILE A 145 0.79 -4.25 -3.79
N ALA A 146 1.53 -5.28 -3.37
CA ALA A 146 3.00 -5.29 -3.52
C ALA A 146 3.45 -5.31 -4.98
N ALA A 147 2.74 -6.04 -5.83
CA ALA A 147 3.02 -6.13 -7.25
C ALA A 147 2.95 -4.75 -7.92
N SER A 148 2.02 -3.90 -7.47
CA SER A 148 1.93 -2.53 -7.99
C SER A 148 3.15 -1.68 -7.63
N GLY A 149 3.66 -1.78 -6.39
CA GLY A 149 4.89 -1.08 -5.97
C GLY A 149 6.12 -1.55 -6.76
N PHE A 150 6.25 -2.87 -6.94
CA PHE A 150 7.30 -3.45 -7.78
C PHE A 150 7.19 -2.96 -9.22
N LEU A 151 6.02 -3.05 -9.84
CA LEU A 151 5.77 -2.62 -11.21
C LEU A 151 6.11 -1.13 -11.42
N ILE A 152 5.69 -0.25 -10.51
CA ILE A 152 6.03 1.19 -10.56
C ILE A 152 7.55 1.39 -10.57
N SER A 153 8.26 0.74 -9.65
CA SER A 153 9.71 0.90 -9.54
C SER A 153 10.46 0.30 -10.75
N ALA A 154 10.04 -0.87 -11.23
CA ALA A 154 10.59 -1.50 -12.42
C ALA A 154 10.34 -0.66 -13.68
N LEU A 155 9.15 -0.10 -13.83
CA LEU A 155 8.83 0.82 -14.93
C LEU A 155 9.69 2.08 -14.88
N ARG A 156 10.02 2.60 -13.69
CA ARG A 156 10.96 3.73 -13.59
C ARG A 156 12.36 3.37 -14.03
N LEU A 157 12.86 2.18 -13.67
CA LEU A 157 14.13 1.67 -14.17
C LEU A 157 14.12 1.57 -15.69
N LEU A 158 13.08 0.94 -16.26
CA LEU A 158 12.92 0.80 -17.72
C LEU A 158 12.79 2.14 -18.43
N THR A 159 12.02 3.09 -17.88
CA THR A 159 11.83 4.43 -18.45
C THR A 159 13.15 5.19 -18.41
N LYS A 160 13.89 5.11 -17.31
CA LYS A 160 15.21 5.72 -17.22
C LYS A 160 16.16 5.11 -18.27
N ALA A 161 16.14 3.79 -18.45
CA ALA A 161 17.00 3.10 -19.43
C ALA A 161 16.65 3.45 -20.87
N ALA A 162 15.36 3.52 -21.19
CA ALA A 162 14.88 3.80 -22.53
C ALA A 162 14.98 5.29 -22.90
N PHE A 163 14.85 6.20 -21.93
CA PHE A 163 14.69 7.63 -22.19
C PHE A 163 15.72 8.54 -21.51
N GLU A 164 16.86 8.02 -21.05
CA GLU A 164 17.92 8.82 -20.40
C GLU A 164 18.35 10.05 -21.23
N LYS A 165 18.19 9.99 -22.56
CA LYS A 165 18.55 11.05 -23.51
C LYS A 165 17.37 11.92 -23.99
N SER A 166 16.13 11.69 -23.52
CA SER A 166 14.96 12.44 -23.98
C SER A 166 14.42 13.40 -22.90
N PRO A 167 14.33 14.71 -23.16
CA PRO A 167 13.85 15.69 -22.19
C PRO A 167 12.38 15.50 -21.81
N ASP A 168 11.59 14.67 -22.54
CA ASP A 168 10.17 14.40 -22.28
C ASP A 168 9.79 12.93 -22.00
N GLY A 169 10.76 12.01 -21.99
CA GLY A 169 10.46 10.58 -21.88
C GLY A 169 9.79 10.15 -20.57
N LEU A 170 10.18 10.77 -19.45
CA LEU A 170 9.58 10.50 -18.14
C LEU A 170 8.09 10.91 -18.11
N ARG A 171 7.71 12.03 -18.74
CA ARG A 171 6.30 12.47 -18.81
C ARG A 171 5.44 11.50 -19.62
N LYS A 172 5.94 11.06 -20.77
CA LYS A 172 5.22 10.13 -21.66
C LYS A 172 5.02 8.76 -21.01
N GLY A 173 6.03 8.23 -20.29
CA GLY A 173 5.90 6.99 -19.52
C GLY A 173 4.86 7.08 -18.40
N VAL A 174 4.81 8.23 -17.72
CA VAL A 174 3.84 8.50 -16.64
C VAL A 174 2.40 8.59 -17.17
N ILE A 175 2.19 9.32 -18.27
CA ILE A 175 0.86 9.44 -18.90
C ILE A 175 0.37 8.07 -19.37
N LEU A 176 1.23 7.28 -20.03
CA LEU A 176 0.89 5.93 -20.47
C LEU A 176 0.45 5.04 -19.29
N PHE A 177 1.15 5.14 -18.17
CA PHE A 177 0.84 4.35 -16.97
C PHE A 177 -0.45 4.79 -16.28
N LEU A 178 -0.69 6.11 -16.18
CA LEU A 178 -1.97 6.63 -15.68
C LEU A 178 -3.13 6.15 -16.55
N VAL A 179 -2.97 6.12 -17.87
CA VAL A 179 -3.98 5.60 -18.81
C VAL A 179 -4.23 4.10 -18.59
N ILE A 180 -3.17 3.28 -18.53
CA ILE A 180 -3.30 1.83 -18.28
C ILE A 180 -3.99 1.57 -16.93
N SER A 181 -3.63 2.33 -15.90
CA SER A 181 -4.23 2.19 -14.57
C SER A 181 -5.69 2.58 -14.53
N THR A 182 -6.06 3.65 -15.25
CA THR A 182 -7.43 4.11 -15.38
C THR A 182 -8.24 3.06 -16.12
N PHE A 183 -7.66 2.46 -17.17
CA PHE A 183 -8.31 1.39 -17.93
C PHE A 183 -8.56 0.14 -17.07
N LEU A 184 -7.54 -0.35 -16.36
CA LEU A 184 -7.68 -1.49 -15.44
C LEU A 184 -8.74 -1.21 -14.37
N ARG A 185 -8.77 -0.01 -13.80
CA ARG A 185 -9.79 0.40 -12.81
C ARG A 185 -11.20 0.40 -13.38
N VAL A 186 -11.39 0.91 -14.60
CA VAL A 186 -12.71 0.94 -15.27
C VAL A 186 -13.19 -0.47 -15.60
N SER A 187 -12.32 -1.34 -16.11
CA SER A 187 -12.66 -2.75 -16.38
C SER A 187 -13.12 -3.48 -15.11
N MET A 188 -12.57 -3.11 -13.96
CA MET A 188 -12.95 -3.69 -12.67
C MET A 188 -14.24 -3.11 -12.12
N HIS A 189 -14.49 -1.80 -12.30
CA HIS A 189 -15.79 -1.19 -12.01
C HIS A 189 -16.92 -1.92 -12.76
N SER A 190 -16.73 -2.22 -14.04
CA SER A 190 -17.72 -2.96 -14.82
C SER A 190 -17.94 -4.40 -14.33
N ALA A 191 -16.89 -5.05 -13.82
CA ALA A 191 -17.01 -6.41 -13.26
C ALA A 191 -17.78 -6.41 -11.93
N ASP A 192 -17.54 -5.41 -11.08
CA ASP A 192 -18.20 -5.26 -9.78
C ASP A 192 -19.68 -4.84 -9.93
N LEU A 193 -19.97 -3.99 -10.94
CA LEU A 193 -21.34 -3.65 -11.32
C LEU A 193 -22.09 -4.83 -11.94
N ALA A 194 -21.43 -5.65 -12.75
CA ALA A 194 -22.00 -6.86 -13.35
C ALA A 194 -22.25 -7.96 -12.30
N ALA A 195 -21.33 -8.16 -11.36
CA ALA A 195 -21.50 -9.10 -10.25
C ALA A 195 -22.62 -8.66 -9.30
N GLY A 196 -22.75 -7.36 -9.06
CA GLY A 196 -23.78 -6.81 -8.18
C GLY A 196 -25.10 -6.44 -8.87
N GLY A 197 -25.24 -6.70 -10.18
CA GLY A 197 -26.52 -6.75 -10.91
C GLY A 197 -27.17 -8.14 -10.88
N ILE A 198 -26.45 -9.17 -10.42
CA ILE A 198 -27.00 -10.44 -10.02
C ILE A 198 -27.57 -10.23 -8.62
N HIS A 199 -28.88 -9.97 -8.54
CA HIS A 199 -29.61 -10.07 -7.27
C HIS A 199 -29.42 -11.49 -6.72
N ILE A 200 -28.46 -11.68 -5.81
CA ILE A 200 -28.59 -12.74 -4.83
C ILE A 200 -29.64 -12.22 -3.86
N ASN A 201 -30.89 -12.64 -4.10
CA ASN A 201 -31.93 -12.59 -3.09
C ASN A 201 -31.38 -13.32 -1.86
N HIS A 202 -30.87 -12.58 -0.87
CA HIS A 202 -30.93 -13.02 0.51
C HIS A 202 -32.38 -12.87 0.97
N GLY A 203 -33.25 -13.71 0.40
CA GLY A 203 -34.53 -14.03 0.99
C GLY A 203 -34.28 -15.08 2.07
N GLY A 204 -34.37 -14.67 3.33
CA GLY A 204 -34.26 -15.54 4.50
C GLY A 204 -33.22 -15.04 5.50
N ASP A 205 -33.69 -14.73 6.71
CA ASP A 205 -32.94 -14.54 7.96
C ASP A 205 -32.41 -13.15 8.34
N GLU A 206 -33.15 -12.08 8.00
CA GLU A 206 -33.06 -10.81 8.74
C GLU A 206 -33.57 -10.91 10.20
N ASN A 207 -34.05 -12.08 10.65
CA ASN A 207 -34.61 -12.30 11.99
C ASN A 207 -33.86 -13.28 12.91
N GLU A 208 -32.69 -13.81 12.55
CA GLU A 208 -31.82 -14.59 13.46
C GLU A 208 -30.59 -13.84 13.98
N ALA A 209 -30.38 -12.58 13.56
CA ALA A 209 -29.28 -11.71 14.04
C ALA A 209 -29.49 -11.16 15.48
N LYS A 210 -30.33 -11.81 16.30
CA LYS A 210 -30.54 -11.50 17.71
C LYS A 210 -30.33 -12.74 18.59
N LEU A 211 -29.09 -13.24 18.70
CA LEU A 211 -28.68 -14.02 19.90
C LEU A 211 -27.17 -14.18 20.13
N HIS A 212 -26.30 -13.43 19.46
CA HIS A 212 -24.87 -13.45 19.81
C HIS A 212 -24.32 -12.02 19.85
N GLU A 213 -24.03 -11.55 21.05
CA GLU A 213 -23.44 -10.24 21.33
C GLU A 213 -22.16 -10.05 20.46
N ARG A 214 -22.17 -9.06 19.56
CA ARG A 214 -21.01 -8.65 18.74
C ARG A 214 -20.09 -7.83 19.63
N LEU A 215 -18.79 -8.14 19.62
CA LEU A 215 -17.80 -7.33 20.35
C LEU A 215 -17.81 -5.87 19.86
N SER A 216 -17.64 -4.94 20.80
CA SER A 216 -17.44 -3.53 20.47
C SER A 216 -16.11 -3.33 19.75
N ASN A 217 -16.02 -2.33 18.84
CA ASN A 217 -14.76 -1.98 18.16
C ASN A 217 -13.62 -1.72 19.15
N LYS A 218 -13.93 -1.22 20.36
CA LYS A 218 -12.94 -1.01 21.43
C LYS A 218 -12.41 -2.34 21.99
N GLU A 219 -13.30 -3.28 22.31
CA GLU A 219 -12.92 -4.59 22.85
C GLU A 219 -12.13 -5.39 21.82
N LEU A 220 -12.58 -5.36 20.56
CA LEU A 220 -11.92 -5.98 19.43
C LEU A 220 -10.50 -5.43 19.23
N PHE A 221 -10.33 -4.11 19.35
CA PHE A 221 -9.01 -3.48 19.29
C PHE A 221 -8.11 -3.90 20.46
N PHE A 222 -8.62 -3.89 21.69
CA PHE A 222 -7.82 -4.29 22.87
C PHE A 222 -7.40 -5.78 22.82
N GLN A 223 -8.24 -6.66 22.30
CA GLN A 223 -7.91 -8.08 22.13
C GLN A 223 -6.85 -8.34 21.03
N ASN A 224 -6.67 -7.41 20.10
CA ASN A 224 -5.74 -7.51 18.97
C ASN A 224 -4.70 -6.38 18.97
N ILE A 225 -4.41 -5.82 20.15
CA ILE A 225 -3.47 -4.71 20.29
C ILE A 225 -2.06 -5.11 19.87
N ASP A 226 -1.69 -6.38 20.06
CA ASP A 226 -0.45 -6.98 19.60
C ASP A 226 -0.33 -6.90 18.07
N TYR A 227 -1.34 -7.36 17.33
CA TYR A 227 -1.36 -7.28 15.87
C TYR A 227 -1.40 -5.83 15.36
N ALA A 228 -2.13 -4.95 16.03
CA ALA A 228 -2.19 -3.53 15.69
C ALA A 228 -0.82 -2.85 15.84
N VAL A 229 -0.14 -3.09 16.97
CA VAL A 229 1.21 -2.58 17.24
C VAL A 229 2.21 -3.16 16.27
N ASP A 230 2.13 -4.47 15.97
CA ASP A 230 3.00 -5.12 14.99
C ASP A 230 2.93 -4.42 13.63
N LEU A 231 1.72 -4.16 13.11
CA LEU A 231 1.55 -3.46 11.83
C LEU A 231 2.09 -2.04 11.87
N ILE A 232 1.81 -1.28 12.94
CA ILE A 232 2.34 0.09 13.08
C ILE A 232 3.87 0.06 13.03
N LEU A 233 4.50 -0.78 13.86
CA LEU A 233 5.95 -0.88 13.94
C LEU A 233 6.57 -1.37 12.63
N ILE A 234 5.91 -2.31 11.93
CA ILE A 234 6.38 -2.81 10.63
C ILE A 234 6.52 -1.67 9.64
N PHE A 235 5.47 -0.85 9.48
CA PHE A 235 5.43 0.22 8.50
C PHE A 235 6.20 1.46 8.93
N VAL A 236 6.23 1.77 10.23
CA VAL A 236 7.09 2.84 10.80
C VAL A 236 8.54 2.60 10.42
N LEU A 237 9.06 1.40 10.71
CA LEU A 237 10.45 1.08 10.41
C LEU A 237 10.71 1.10 8.91
N SER A 238 9.91 0.38 8.11
CA SER A 238 10.15 0.27 6.68
C SER A 238 10.14 1.62 5.97
N LEU A 239 9.17 2.49 6.29
CA LEU A 239 9.04 3.79 5.63
C LEU A 239 9.88 4.89 6.26
N SER A 240 10.42 4.69 7.46
CA SER A 240 11.48 5.57 7.98
C SER A 240 12.81 5.39 7.23
N ILE A 241 13.02 4.24 6.58
CA ILE A 241 14.23 3.95 5.81
C ILE A 241 13.96 4.18 4.31
N VAL A 242 12.84 3.66 3.79
CA VAL A 242 12.50 3.71 2.37
C VAL A 242 11.41 4.75 2.11
N PRO A 243 11.64 5.75 1.23
CA PRO A 243 12.80 5.89 0.35
C PRO A 243 13.87 6.87 0.84
N GLY A 244 13.71 7.54 1.97
CA GLY A 244 14.47 8.75 2.25
C GLY A 244 15.91 8.53 2.67
N PHE A 245 16.21 7.51 3.46
CA PHE A 245 17.61 7.12 3.74
C PHE A 245 18.34 6.79 2.43
N ILE A 246 17.67 6.03 1.55
CA ILE A 246 18.22 5.60 0.25
C ILE A 246 18.54 6.78 -0.67
N TYR A 247 17.69 7.80 -0.70
CA TYR A 247 17.94 8.99 -1.53
C TYR A 247 18.99 9.94 -0.93
N GLU A 248 19.23 9.87 0.37
CA GLU A 248 20.19 10.73 1.07
C GLU A 248 21.59 10.11 1.15
N ASP A 249 21.70 8.78 1.03
CA ASP A 249 22.99 8.09 0.90
C ASP A 249 23.67 8.52 -0.42
N THR A 250 24.45 9.59 -0.30
CA THR A 250 25.14 10.29 -1.39
C THR A 250 26.59 9.83 -1.55
N GLY A 251 26.91 8.65 -1.00
CA GLY A 251 28.21 8.02 -1.19
C GLY A 251 28.58 7.82 -2.66
N SER A 252 29.87 7.68 -2.95
CA SER A 252 30.34 7.35 -4.30
C SER A 252 30.06 5.87 -4.58
N HIS A 253 28.88 5.57 -5.13
CA HIS A 253 28.49 4.22 -5.53
C HIS A 253 28.72 3.99 -7.03
N GLN A 254 29.05 2.76 -7.44
CA GLN A 254 29.26 2.44 -8.86
C GLN A 254 27.96 2.59 -9.68
N LEU A 255 26.79 2.40 -9.04
CA LEU A 255 25.50 2.59 -9.68
C LEU A 255 25.12 4.07 -9.91
N HIS A 256 25.85 5.05 -9.34
CA HIS A 256 25.58 6.48 -9.52
C HIS A 256 24.07 6.83 -9.39
N SER A 257 23.48 7.48 -10.39
CA SER A 257 22.07 7.89 -10.41
C SER A 257 21.07 6.71 -10.44
N TRP A 258 21.54 5.47 -10.63
CA TRP A 258 20.71 4.25 -10.63
C TRP A 258 20.56 3.64 -9.24
N TYR A 259 21.41 4.04 -8.30
CA TYR A 259 21.50 3.44 -6.98
C TYR A 259 20.15 3.40 -6.24
N ALA A 260 19.52 4.57 -6.04
CA ALA A 260 18.25 4.65 -5.33
C ALA A 260 17.12 3.89 -6.03
N LEU A 261 17.09 3.91 -7.38
CA LEU A 261 16.08 3.19 -8.16
C LEU A 261 16.23 1.67 -7.99
N VAL A 262 17.46 1.16 -8.07
CA VAL A 262 17.72 -0.28 -7.87
C VAL A 262 17.36 -0.71 -6.46
N LEU A 263 17.74 0.05 -5.43
CA LEU A 263 17.42 -0.29 -4.04
C LEU A 263 15.90 -0.31 -3.79
N ILE A 264 15.15 0.67 -4.30
CA ILE A 264 13.68 0.69 -4.19
C ILE A 264 13.06 -0.49 -4.95
N THR A 265 13.58 -0.84 -6.13
CA THR A 265 13.10 -2.01 -6.86
C THR A 265 13.38 -3.30 -6.12
N MET A 266 14.58 -3.46 -5.54
CA MET A 266 14.93 -4.64 -4.75
C MET A 266 14.06 -4.79 -3.49
N TYR A 267 13.79 -3.68 -2.79
CA TYR A 267 12.83 -3.64 -1.68
C TYR A 267 11.46 -4.18 -2.12
N ASN A 268 10.89 -3.61 -3.18
CA ASN A 268 9.54 -3.96 -3.63
C ASN A 268 9.47 -5.39 -4.21
N ALA A 269 10.52 -5.87 -4.87
CA ALA A 269 10.57 -7.25 -5.36
C ALA A 269 10.58 -8.24 -4.19
N CYS A 270 11.43 -8.01 -3.19
CA CYS A 270 11.49 -8.86 -2.01
C CYS A 270 10.21 -8.77 -1.17
N ASP A 271 9.60 -7.60 -1.03
CA ASP A 271 8.27 -7.45 -0.41
C ASP A 271 7.23 -8.29 -1.13
N LEU A 272 7.13 -8.20 -2.46
CA LEU A 272 6.22 -9.01 -3.27
C LEU A 272 6.46 -10.52 -3.08
N ILE A 273 7.71 -10.98 -3.23
CA ILE A 273 8.06 -12.41 -3.09
C ILE A 273 7.67 -12.92 -1.70
N SER A 274 7.97 -12.13 -0.66
CA SER A 274 7.76 -12.53 0.72
C SER A 274 6.29 -12.70 1.11
N ARG A 275 5.37 -12.02 0.42
CA ARG A 275 3.93 -12.16 0.65
C ARG A 275 3.38 -13.52 0.23
N TYR A 276 4.11 -14.28 -0.59
CA TYR A 276 3.75 -15.64 -0.97
C TYR A 276 4.37 -16.70 -0.04
N ILE A 277 5.39 -16.36 0.76
CA ILE A 277 6.04 -17.32 1.69
C ILE A 277 5.02 -17.95 2.65
N PRO A 278 4.09 -17.20 3.28
CA PRO A 278 3.10 -17.77 4.19
C PRO A 278 2.09 -18.74 3.55
N LEU A 279 2.05 -18.88 2.21
CA LEU A 279 1.26 -19.94 1.57
C LEU A 279 1.79 -21.34 1.90
N VAL A 280 3.09 -21.43 2.21
CA VAL A 280 3.70 -22.66 2.71
C VAL A 280 3.49 -22.69 4.22
N GLU A 281 2.49 -23.45 4.68
CA GLU A 281 2.05 -23.49 6.09
C GLU A 281 3.18 -23.73 7.10
N PHE A 282 4.20 -24.52 6.73
CA PHE A 282 5.38 -24.76 7.59
C PHE A 282 6.25 -23.51 7.80
N LEU A 283 6.26 -22.59 6.84
CA LEU A 283 7.01 -21.34 6.91
C LEU A 283 6.17 -20.18 7.50
N LYS A 284 4.89 -20.40 7.79
CA LYS A 284 4.00 -19.36 8.32
C LYS A 284 4.19 -19.18 9.83
N LEU A 285 4.50 -17.96 10.26
CA LEU A 285 4.63 -17.62 11.67
C LEU A 285 3.26 -17.31 12.28
N LYS A 286 2.71 -18.26 13.04
CA LYS A 286 1.38 -18.13 13.70
C LYS A 286 1.44 -17.63 15.14
N SER A 287 2.61 -17.71 15.78
CA SER A 287 2.77 -17.34 17.19
C SER A 287 2.72 -15.82 17.36
N ARG A 288 1.72 -15.30 18.08
CA ARG A 288 1.60 -13.87 18.46
C ARG A 288 2.89 -13.33 19.10
N LYS A 289 3.46 -14.07 20.06
CA LYS A 289 4.74 -13.70 20.69
C LYS A 289 5.90 -13.74 19.70
N GLY A 290 5.91 -14.73 18.80
CA GLY A 290 6.90 -14.85 17.74
C GLY A 290 6.86 -13.66 16.77
N LEU A 291 5.66 -13.22 16.39
CA LEU A 291 5.44 -12.05 15.54
C LEU A 291 5.98 -10.79 16.21
N MET A 292 5.58 -10.52 17.45
CA MET A 292 6.07 -9.37 18.20
C MET A 292 7.60 -9.35 18.33
N ILE A 293 8.23 -10.49 18.67
CA ILE A 293 9.69 -10.60 18.75
C ILE A 293 10.32 -10.35 17.38
N ALA A 294 9.78 -10.93 16.31
CA ALA A 294 10.29 -10.72 14.95
C ALA A 294 10.17 -9.24 14.55
N VAL A 295 9.05 -8.58 14.80
CA VAL A 295 8.83 -7.16 14.49
C VAL A 295 9.79 -6.27 15.26
N LEU A 296 9.93 -6.48 16.57
CA LEU A 296 10.87 -5.71 17.39
C LEU A 296 12.33 -5.93 16.95
N SER A 297 12.70 -7.16 16.57
CA SER A 297 14.06 -7.46 16.11
C SER A 297 14.43 -6.69 14.84
N ARG A 298 13.45 -6.30 14.01
CA ARG A 298 13.71 -5.51 12.80
C ARG A 298 14.29 -4.14 13.10
N PHE A 299 14.10 -3.57 14.30
CA PHE A 299 14.71 -2.28 14.65
C PHE A 299 16.24 -2.34 14.70
N LEU A 300 16.84 -3.53 14.79
CA LEU A 300 18.28 -3.74 14.60
C LEU A 300 18.76 -3.39 13.18
N LEU A 301 17.84 -3.29 12.22
CA LEU A 301 18.16 -2.84 10.87
C LEU A 301 18.56 -1.36 10.84
N ILE A 302 18.03 -0.49 11.71
CA ILE A 302 18.39 0.93 11.74
C ILE A 302 19.91 1.13 11.92
N PRO A 303 20.56 0.58 12.98
CA PRO A 303 22.00 0.67 13.09
C PRO A 303 22.72 -0.08 11.98
N ALA A 304 22.19 -1.22 11.49
CA ALA A 304 22.82 -1.95 10.39
C ALA A 304 22.89 -1.12 9.10
N PHE A 305 21.82 -0.41 8.73
CA PHE A 305 21.79 0.53 7.61
C PHE A 305 22.79 1.66 7.80
N TYR A 306 22.82 2.26 8.99
CA TYR A 306 23.76 3.33 9.33
C TYR A 306 25.24 2.89 9.19
N PHE A 307 25.61 1.74 9.76
CA PHE A 307 26.96 1.19 9.64
C PHE A 307 27.30 0.84 8.19
N THR A 308 26.35 0.28 7.45
CA THR A 308 26.56 -0.12 6.05
C THR A 308 26.81 1.08 5.15
N ALA A 309 26.04 2.17 5.30
CA ALA A 309 26.27 3.39 4.54
C ALA A 309 27.66 4.01 4.78
N LYS A 310 28.21 3.86 6.00
CA LYS A 310 29.49 4.48 6.36
C LYS A 310 30.72 3.62 6.05
N TYR A 311 30.61 2.30 6.18
CA TYR A 311 31.78 1.41 6.20
C TYR A 311 31.74 0.29 5.16
N SER A 312 30.62 0.08 4.48
CA SER A 312 30.43 -1.06 3.59
C SER A 312 30.22 -0.64 2.13
N ASP A 313 30.24 -1.63 1.23
CA ASP A 313 29.95 -1.42 -0.18
C ASP A 313 28.44 -1.43 -0.50
N GLN A 314 28.13 -1.09 -1.76
CA GLN A 314 26.78 -1.10 -2.31
C GLN A 314 26.09 -2.48 -2.25
N GLY A 315 26.84 -3.59 -2.25
CA GLY A 315 26.29 -4.94 -2.23
C GLY A 315 25.63 -5.25 -0.89
N TRP A 316 26.26 -4.85 0.22
CA TRP A 316 25.66 -4.97 1.54
C TRP A 316 24.40 -4.13 1.70
N MET A 317 24.35 -2.94 1.08
CA MET A 317 23.13 -2.13 1.08
C MET A 317 22.00 -2.82 0.32
N ILE A 318 22.29 -3.41 -0.84
CA ILE A 318 21.32 -4.21 -1.61
C ILE A 318 20.81 -5.39 -0.77
N LEU A 319 21.70 -6.07 -0.04
CA LEU A 319 21.31 -7.18 0.83
C LEU A 319 20.38 -6.72 1.96
N LEU A 320 20.74 -5.64 2.67
CA LEU A 320 19.92 -5.11 3.76
C LEU A 320 18.56 -4.63 3.27
N ILE A 321 18.51 -3.98 2.10
CA ILE A 321 17.23 -3.50 1.56
C ILE A 321 16.33 -4.64 1.09
N SER A 322 16.91 -5.67 0.49
CA SER A 322 16.19 -6.90 0.16
C SER A 322 15.65 -7.59 1.41
N PHE A 323 16.44 -7.66 2.48
CA PHE A 323 15.99 -8.22 3.75
C PHE A 323 14.89 -7.38 4.42
N LEU A 324 14.98 -6.05 4.35
CA LEU A 324 13.93 -5.15 4.83
C LEU A 324 12.62 -5.38 4.07
N GLY A 325 12.68 -5.47 2.74
CA GLY A 325 11.51 -5.78 1.90
C GLY A 325 10.92 -7.15 2.23
N LEU A 326 11.77 -8.17 2.31
CA LEU A 326 11.36 -9.55 2.62
C LEU A 326 10.68 -9.66 3.99
N THR A 327 11.23 -9.01 5.01
CA THR A 327 10.62 -9.04 6.35
C THR A 327 9.36 -8.18 6.45
N THR A 328 9.22 -7.14 5.64
CA THR A 328 8.01 -6.31 5.59
C THR A 328 6.83 -7.15 5.10
N GLY A 329 6.91 -7.69 3.89
CA GLY A 329 5.79 -8.41 3.29
C GLY A 329 5.45 -9.71 4.03
N TYR A 330 6.47 -10.46 4.46
CA TYR A 330 6.28 -11.70 5.22
C TYR A 330 5.52 -11.47 6.53
N LEU A 331 5.98 -10.54 7.37
CA LEU A 331 5.35 -10.28 8.67
C LEU A 331 3.99 -9.63 8.52
N THR A 332 3.80 -8.71 7.56
CA THR A 332 2.48 -8.14 7.28
C THR A 332 1.47 -9.23 6.95
N VAL A 333 1.79 -10.16 6.06
CA VAL A 333 0.87 -11.26 5.69
C VAL A 333 0.62 -12.20 6.87
N CYS A 334 1.63 -12.53 7.67
CA CYS A 334 1.42 -13.35 8.86
C CYS A 334 0.45 -12.68 9.85
N VAL A 335 0.62 -11.39 10.14
CA VAL A 335 -0.26 -10.64 11.06
C VAL A 335 -1.69 -10.58 10.53
N VAL A 336 -1.89 -10.12 9.31
CA VAL A 336 -3.25 -9.88 8.76
C VAL A 336 -4.03 -11.16 8.46
N THR A 337 -3.36 -12.28 8.21
CA THR A 337 -4.05 -13.56 7.97
C THR A 337 -4.35 -14.34 9.26
N GLU A 338 -3.61 -14.09 10.34
CA GLU A 338 -3.86 -14.73 11.64
C GLU A 338 -4.82 -13.91 12.52
N ALA A 339 -4.87 -12.59 12.36
CA ALA A 339 -5.74 -11.70 13.14
C ALA A 339 -7.25 -12.02 13.09
N PRO A 340 -7.87 -12.32 11.92
CA PRO A 340 -9.32 -12.58 11.86
C PRO A 340 -9.73 -13.96 12.38
N ILE A 341 -8.80 -14.85 12.72
CA ILE A 341 -9.11 -16.23 13.14
C ILE A 341 -9.79 -16.21 14.51
N GLY A 342 -10.98 -16.83 14.59
CA GLY A 342 -11.75 -16.94 15.82
C GLY A 342 -12.79 -15.83 16.05
N TYR A 343 -12.88 -14.85 15.15
CA TYR A 343 -13.89 -13.80 15.17
C TYR A 343 -15.09 -14.12 14.27
N LYS A 344 -16.26 -13.57 14.60
CA LYS A 344 -17.46 -13.67 13.75
C LYS A 344 -17.32 -12.76 12.53
N GLY A 345 -18.08 -13.02 11.49
CA GLY A 345 -17.98 -12.24 10.25
C GLY A 345 -18.06 -10.71 10.40
N PRO A 346 -19.06 -10.16 11.10
CA PRO A 346 -19.12 -8.72 11.36
C PRO A 346 -17.94 -8.18 12.19
N GLU A 347 -17.37 -9.00 13.07
CA GLU A 347 -16.17 -8.65 13.86
C GLU A 347 -14.92 -8.70 12.99
N GLN A 348 -14.81 -9.65 12.06
CA GLN A 348 -13.71 -9.73 11.10
C GLN A 348 -13.68 -8.50 10.18
N ASN A 349 -14.83 -8.04 9.69
CA ASN A 349 -14.90 -6.79 8.90
C ASN A 349 -14.43 -5.58 9.71
N ALA A 350 -14.91 -5.44 10.94
CA ALA A 350 -14.50 -4.36 11.84
C ALA A 350 -13.01 -4.43 12.17
N LEU A 351 -12.46 -5.63 12.39
CA LEU A 351 -11.04 -5.85 12.64
C LEU A 351 -10.19 -5.49 11.43
N GLY A 352 -10.63 -5.88 10.22
CA GLY A 352 -9.96 -5.50 8.97
C GLY A 352 -9.85 -3.98 8.83
N ASN A 353 -10.93 -3.25 9.12
CA ASN A 353 -10.91 -1.78 9.14
C ASN A 353 -9.95 -1.22 10.20
N LEU A 354 -9.99 -1.73 11.44
CA LEU A 354 -9.08 -1.32 12.50
C LEU A 354 -7.61 -1.54 12.13
N LEU A 355 -7.28 -2.68 11.53
CA LEU A 355 -5.91 -3.00 11.13
C LEU A 355 -5.46 -2.13 9.94
N VAL A 356 -6.33 -1.82 8.97
CA VAL A 356 -6.01 -0.85 7.91
C VAL A 356 -5.72 0.53 8.49
N LEU A 357 -6.51 0.99 9.46
CA LEU A 357 -6.23 2.25 10.16
C LEU A 357 -4.84 2.21 10.82
N CYS A 358 -4.48 1.10 11.47
CA CYS A 358 -3.16 0.92 12.09
C CYS A 358 -2.03 0.94 11.05
N VAL A 359 -2.22 0.30 9.90
CA VAL A 359 -1.28 0.38 8.76
C VAL A 359 -1.10 1.82 8.31
N LEU A 360 -2.18 2.58 8.08
CA LEU A 360 -2.10 3.97 7.64
C LEU A 360 -1.42 4.88 8.69
N CYS A 361 -1.68 4.67 9.98
CA CYS A 361 -0.98 5.35 11.06
C CYS A 361 0.53 5.04 11.05
N GLY A 362 0.89 3.77 10.91
CA GLY A 362 2.30 3.35 10.83
C GLY A 362 3.00 3.92 9.60
N VAL A 363 2.31 3.93 8.45
CA VAL A 363 2.79 4.52 7.21
C VAL A 363 3.02 6.02 7.37
N PHE A 364 2.06 6.76 7.92
CA PHE A 364 2.18 8.20 8.15
C PHE A 364 3.35 8.53 9.09
N ALA A 365 3.46 7.81 10.21
CA ALA A 365 4.54 8.00 11.16
C ALA A 365 5.91 7.65 10.55
N GLY A 366 6.01 6.56 9.79
CA GLY A 366 7.24 6.19 9.08
C GLY A 366 7.67 7.25 8.07
N VAL A 367 6.74 7.74 7.25
CA VAL A 367 6.99 8.84 6.30
C VAL A 367 7.39 10.13 7.01
N ALA A 368 6.85 10.44 8.18
CA ALA A 368 7.29 11.60 8.95
C ALA A 368 8.72 11.43 9.49
N LEU A 369 9.06 10.23 10.00
CA LEU A 369 10.39 9.90 10.50
C LEU A 369 11.44 9.84 9.40
N ASP A 370 11.05 9.53 8.16
CA ASP A 370 11.92 9.58 6.97
C ASP A 370 12.65 10.93 6.82
N TRP A 371 12.04 12.02 7.26
CA TRP A 371 12.61 13.37 7.20
C TRP A 371 13.75 13.57 8.20
N LEU A 372 13.84 12.76 9.25
CA LEU A 372 14.94 12.86 10.22
C LEU A 372 16.30 12.60 9.55
N TRP A 373 16.34 11.77 8.51
CA TRP A 373 17.57 11.53 7.74
C TRP A 373 18.06 12.77 6.99
N LEU A 374 17.16 13.66 6.56
CA LEU A 374 17.54 14.94 5.93
C LEU A 374 18.22 15.88 6.94
N ILE A 375 17.76 15.87 8.19
CA ILE A 375 18.30 16.73 9.26
C ILE A 375 19.65 16.18 9.76
N ALA A 376 19.78 14.86 9.81
CA ALA A 376 20.98 14.19 10.30
C ALA A 376 22.15 14.20 9.30
N SER A 377 21.92 14.52 8.03
CA SER A 377 22.97 14.59 7.01
C SER A 377 23.67 15.98 7.04
N PRO A 378 24.96 16.04 7.41
CA PRO A 378 25.69 17.31 7.55
C PRO A 378 25.88 18.05 6.21
N TYR A 379 25.72 17.37 5.07
CA TYR A 379 25.89 17.96 3.74
C TYR A 379 24.62 18.66 3.22
N THR A 380 23.43 18.18 3.57
CA THR A 380 22.14 18.69 3.07
C THR A 380 21.72 19.97 3.80
N SER A 381 22.02 20.09 5.09
CA SER A 381 21.69 21.29 5.87
C SER A 381 22.33 22.56 5.30
N ILE A 382 23.58 22.46 4.81
CA ILE A 382 24.32 23.59 4.22
C ILE A 382 23.78 23.93 2.82
N HIS A 383 23.45 22.90 2.02
CA HIS A 383 22.94 23.09 0.66
C HIS A 383 21.51 23.66 0.63
N TYR A 384 20.62 23.20 1.53
CA TYR A 384 19.26 23.74 1.63
C TYR A 384 19.25 25.19 2.14
N LEU A 385 20.10 25.52 3.13
CA LEU A 385 20.28 26.91 3.58
C LEU A 385 20.86 27.80 2.48
N ALA A 386 21.75 27.28 1.63
CA ALA A 386 22.28 28.01 0.48
C ALA A 386 21.25 28.23 -0.62
N VAL A 387 20.40 27.24 -0.93
CA VAL A 387 19.32 27.37 -1.92
C VAL A 387 18.22 28.33 -1.44
N ILE A 388 17.84 28.27 -0.16
CA ILE A 388 16.87 29.22 0.42
C ILE A 388 17.45 30.65 0.45
N LYS A 389 18.73 30.82 0.75
CA LYS A 389 19.42 32.13 0.68
C LYS A 389 19.66 32.63 -0.74
N ALA A 390 19.64 31.77 -1.76
CA ALA A 390 19.79 32.17 -3.15
C ALA A 390 18.46 32.57 -3.81
N GLN A 391 17.33 32.28 -3.15
CA GLN A 391 15.98 32.63 -3.61
C GLN A 391 15.31 33.75 -2.79
N ALA A 392 15.97 34.23 -1.73
CA ALA A 392 15.62 35.42 -0.96
C ALA A 392 16.62 36.54 -1.30
#